data_AF-A0A959KZM5-F1
#
_entry.id   AF-A0A959KZM5-F1
#
_cell.length_a   1.000
_cell.length_b   1.000
_cell.length_c   1.000
_cell.angle_alpha   90.00
_cell.angle_beta   90.00
_cell.angle_gamma   90.00
#
_symmetry.space_group_name_H-M   'P 1'
#
loop_
_entity.id
_entity.type
_entity.pdbx_description
1 polymer ?
#
loop_
_entity_poly.entity_id
_entity_poly.type
_entity_poly.pdbx_seq_one_letter_code
_entity_poly.pdbx_strand_id
1 'polypeptide(L)'
;MISEGYKSNVLWGSFLLLLLLPAFSYLQNPDWRNIKNGLIIPDEAYSDQPYIVKTDDGAWLCVMTTGSGHEGVNGQHIISQRSFDQGKTWIDKSDVEPSDGPEASYAVLLKAPSGRLFVFYNHNSDNIRSIRGDDPPYKNGIVKRVDSQGYFVFKYSDDHGKSWSKDRYTIPVRNFLIDKNNVYQGDIQ
;
A
#
# COMPACT_ATOMS: atom_id res chain seq x y z
N MET A 1 44.69 -78.60 43.33
CA MET A 1 46.00 -77.99 43.60
C MET A 1 46.14 -76.82 42.63
N ILE A 2 46.06 -75.60 43.18
CA ILE A 2 46.51 -74.31 42.64
C ILE A 2 45.80 -73.74 41.39
N SER A 3 45.22 -72.55 41.58
CA SER A 3 45.48 -71.26 40.87
C SER A 3 44.23 -70.46 40.46
N GLU A 4 44.19 -69.25 41.05
CA GLU A 4 43.85 -67.94 40.44
C GLU A 4 42.40 -67.74 39.93
N GLY A 5 41.64 -66.73 40.36
CA GLY A 5 41.99 -65.36 40.70
C GLY A 5 41.61 -64.45 39.52
N TYR A 6 40.58 -63.59 39.66
CA TYR A 6 40.62 -62.15 39.37
C TYR A 6 39.25 -61.47 39.52
N LYS A 7 39.32 -60.23 39.98
CA LYS A 7 38.26 -59.30 40.39
C LYS A 7 37.47 -58.72 39.20
N SER A 8 36.23 -58.27 39.43
CA SER A 8 35.79 -56.96 38.92
C SER A 8 34.58 -56.42 39.66
N ASN A 9 34.70 -55.16 40.10
CA ASN A 9 33.63 -54.30 40.60
C ASN A 9 32.75 -53.86 39.43
N VAL A 10 31.43 -53.84 39.59
CA VAL A 10 30.56 -53.02 38.73
C VAL A 10 29.63 -52.19 39.62
N LEU A 11 29.72 -50.89 39.39
CA LEU A 11 29.10 -49.79 40.10
C LEU A 11 27.58 -49.76 39.91
N TRP A 12 26.88 -49.37 40.97
CA TRP A 12 25.46 -49.03 40.95
C TRP A 12 25.26 -47.71 40.20
N GLY A 13 24.61 -47.78 39.02
CA GLY A 13 24.15 -46.61 38.28
C GLY A 13 22.64 -46.40 38.50
N SER A 14 22.28 -45.40 39.28
CA SER A 14 20.90 -44.94 39.45
C SER A 14 20.33 -44.41 38.13
N PHE A 15 19.25 -45.02 37.63
CA PHE A 15 18.47 -44.51 36.52
C PHE A 15 17.55 -43.38 37.01
N LEU A 16 17.90 -42.13 36.72
CA LEU A 16 16.96 -41.00 36.82
C LEU A 16 16.17 -40.93 35.50
N LEU A 17 14.91 -41.38 35.53
CA LEU A 17 13.99 -41.20 34.42
C LEU A 17 13.43 -39.76 34.49
N LEU A 18 14.03 -38.83 33.73
CA LEU A 18 13.46 -37.49 33.57
C LEU A 18 12.24 -37.56 32.63
N LEU A 19 11.05 -37.44 33.21
CA LEU A 19 9.81 -37.17 32.48
C LEU A 19 9.85 -35.74 31.90
N LEU A 20 10.22 -35.61 30.63
CA LEU A 20 10.02 -34.40 29.84
C LEU A 20 8.52 -34.28 29.50
N LEU A 21 7.77 -33.57 30.33
CA LEU A 21 6.46 -33.06 29.93
C LEU A 21 6.68 -31.96 28.88
N PRO A 22 6.14 -32.07 27.65
CA PRO A 22 6.17 -30.94 26.74
C PRO A 22 5.22 -29.88 27.28
N ALA A 23 5.79 -28.79 27.80
CA ALA A 23 5.05 -27.57 28.03
C ALA A 23 4.58 -27.06 26.66
N PHE A 24 3.37 -27.43 26.27
CA PHE A 24 2.67 -26.76 25.18
C PHE A 24 2.32 -25.35 25.66
N SER A 25 3.26 -24.44 25.49
CA SER A 25 2.96 -23.00 25.51
C SER A 25 1.96 -22.76 24.39
N TYR A 26 0.70 -22.53 24.73
CA TYR A 26 -0.24 -21.92 23.82
C TYR A 26 0.36 -20.56 23.43
N LEU A 27 0.94 -20.47 22.23
CA LEU A 27 1.21 -19.18 21.62
C LEU A 27 -0.13 -18.47 21.55
N GLN A 28 -0.31 -17.43 22.37
CA GLN A 28 -1.41 -16.50 22.15
C GLN A 28 -1.27 -16.01 20.72
N ASN A 29 -2.28 -16.28 19.90
CA ASN A 29 -2.35 -15.72 18.56
C ASN A 29 -2.26 -14.19 18.75
N PRO A 30 -1.19 -13.54 18.24
CA PRO A 30 -0.96 -12.12 18.51
C PRO A 30 -2.22 -11.35 18.11
N ASP A 31 -2.65 -10.41 18.96
CA ASP A 31 -3.85 -9.63 18.70
C ASP A 31 -3.72 -8.96 17.32
N TRP A 32 -4.50 -9.42 16.35
CA TRP A 32 -4.44 -8.95 14.96
C TRP A 32 -4.89 -7.49 14.82
N ARG A 33 -5.54 -6.93 15.84
CA ARG A 33 -5.91 -5.51 15.92
C ARG A 33 -4.73 -4.65 16.38
N ASN A 34 -3.70 -5.24 16.99
CA ASN A 34 -2.49 -4.53 17.38
C ASN A 34 -1.57 -4.36 16.16
N ILE A 35 -1.50 -3.14 15.64
CA ILE A 35 -0.73 -2.79 14.46
C ILE A 35 0.77 -3.15 14.56
N LYS A 36 1.33 -3.25 15.78
CA LYS A 36 2.72 -3.69 15.99
C LYS A 36 2.98 -5.12 15.54
N ASN A 37 1.92 -5.93 15.43
CA ASN A 37 1.97 -7.31 14.93
C ASN A 37 1.62 -7.40 13.44
N GLY A 38 1.33 -6.27 12.79
CA GLY A 38 0.93 -6.20 11.40
C GLY A 38 2.09 -6.42 10.43
N LEU A 39 1.73 -6.63 9.16
CA LEU A 39 2.68 -6.69 8.06
C LEU A 39 2.74 -5.31 7.40
N ILE A 40 3.96 -4.84 7.14
CA ILE A 40 4.18 -3.56 6.48
C ILE A 40 3.96 -3.75 4.98
N ILE A 41 3.16 -2.88 4.38
CA ILE A 41 3.07 -2.76 2.93
C ILE A 41 4.20 -1.82 2.50
N PRO A 42 5.11 -2.22 1.60
CA PRO A 42 6.21 -1.36 1.17
C PRO A 42 5.71 -0.10 0.46
N ASP A 43 6.23 1.06 0.84
CA ASP A 43 6.00 2.37 0.22
C ASP A 43 7.35 3.03 -0.15
N GLU A 44 7.33 4.30 -0.60
CA GLU A 44 8.53 5.08 -0.89
C GLU A 44 8.92 6.14 0.17
N ALA A 45 8.22 6.16 1.33
CA ALA A 45 8.40 6.98 2.54
C ALA A 45 7.04 7.52 3.02
N TYR A 46 6.25 8.08 2.10
CA TYR A 46 4.87 8.48 2.33
C TYR A 46 3.92 7.40 1.82
N SER A 47 2.86 7.13 2.55
CA SER A 47 1.82 6.17 2.18
C SER A 47 0.46 6.75 2.54
N ASP A 48 -0.44 6.78 1.57
CA ASP A 48 -1.83 7.15 1.78
C ASP A 48 -2.77 6.24 0.99
N GLN A 49 -3.93 5.98 1.62
CA GLN A 49 -5.03 5.14 1.16
C GLN A 49 -4.62 3.82 0.44
N PRO A 50 -3.94 2.88 1.12
CA PRO A 50 -3.73 1.55 0.54
C PRO A 50 -5.07 0.81 0.38
N TYR A 51 -5.43 0.46 -0.85
CA TYR A 51 -6.59 -0.38 -1.17
C TYR A 51 -6.17 -1.70 -1.76
N ILE A 52 -6.81 -2.79 -1.31
CA ILE A 52 -6.50 -4.15 -1.75
C ILE A 52 -7.73 -4.80 -2.41
N VAL A 53 -7.52 -5.46 -3.54
CA VAL A 53 -8.49 -6.38 -4.15
C VAL A 53 -7.85 -7.73 -4.46
N LYS A 54 -8.67 -8.79 -4.52
CA LYS A 54 -8.20 -10.11 -4.99
C LYS A 54 -8.43 -10.23 -6.50
N THR A 55 -7.34 -10.38 -7.24
CA THR A 55 -7.33 -10.59 -8.71
C THR A 55 -7.64 -12.04 -9.07
N ASP A 56 -7.96 -12.31 -10.35
CA ASP A 56 -8.39 -13.65 -10.78
C ASP A 56 -7.26 -14.67 -10.85
N ASP A 57 -6.00 -14.23 -10.98
CA ASP A 57 -4.85 -15.12 -10.84
C ASP A 57 -4.50 -15.43 -9.38
N GLY A 58 -5.28 -14.91 -8.42
CA GLY A 58 -5.18 -15.21 -7.01
C GLY A 58 -4.37 -14.22 -6.20
N ALA A 59 -3.71 -13.24 -6.83
CA ALA A 59 -2.95 -12.22 -6.12
C ALA A 59 -3.85 -11.22 -5.37
N TRP A 60 -3.39 -10.75 -4.22
CA TRP A 60 -3.80 -9.48 -3.63
C TRP A 60 -3.07 -8.37 -4.38
N LEU A 61 -3.82 -7.51 -5.06
CA LEU A 61 -3.29 -6.29 -5.67
C LEU A 61 -3.54 -5.13 -4.71
N CYS A 62 -2.48 -4.48 -4.28
CA CYS A 62 -2.52 -3.25 -3.50
C CYS A 62 -2.23 -2.05 -4.41
N VAL A 63 -3.00 -0.98 -4.27
CA VAL A 63 -2.73 0.34 -4.86
C VAL A 63 -2.67 1.37 -3.74
N MET A 64 -1.74 2.31 -3.83
CA MET A 64 -1.60 3.40 -2.86
C MET A 64 -1.04 4.66 -3.50
N THR A 65 -1.28 5.80 -2.85
CA THR A 65 -0.55 7.04 -3.11
C THR A 65 0.74 7.03 -2.28
N THR A 66 1.86 7.39 -2.90
CA THR A 66 3.19 7.39 -2.27
C THR A 66 4.06 8.52 -2.80
N GLY A 67 5.23 8.70 -2.20
CA GLY A 67 6.23 9.67 -2.62
C GLY A 67 7.46 9.62 -1.72
N SER A 68 8.57 10.19 -2.22
CA SER A 68 9.86 10.20 -1.52
C SER A 68 9.95 11.23 -0.38
N GLY A 69 8.94 12.09 -0.26
CA GLY A 69 8.86 13.16 0.73
C GLY A 69 7.72 12.96 1.73
N HIS A 70 7.37 14.05 2.42
CA HIS A 70 6.16 14.09 3.25
C HIS A 70 4.94 14.40 2.37
N GLU A 71 3.74 14.27 2.94
CA GLU A 71 2.47 14.60 2.27
C GLU A 71 2.53 15.95 1.53
N GLY A 72 2.14 15.93 0.25
CA GLY A 72 2.08 17.09 -0.66
C GLY A 72 3.42 17.75 -0.99
N VAL A 73 4.51 16.98 -0.90
CA VAL A 73 5.78 17.28 -1.60
C VAL A 73 5.66 16.81 -3.06
N ASN A 74 6.36 17.49 -3.97
CA ASN A 74 6.45 17.08 -5.37
C ASN A 74 6.93 15.63 -5.51
N GLY A 75 6.44 14.94 -6.54
CA GLY A 75 6.73 13.52 -6.79
C GLY A 75 5.78 12.55 -6.10
N GLN A 76 4.67 13.05 -5.57
CA GLN A 76 3.54 12.24 -5.15
C GLN A 76 2.89 11.56 -6.35
N HIS A 77 2.83 10.24 -6.32
CA HIS A 77 2.37 9.40 -7.42
C HIS A 77 1.66 8.16 -6.89
N ILE A 78 1.21 7.29 -7.79
CA ILE A 78 0.43 6.11 -7.45
C ILE A 78 1.17 4.88 -7.93
N ILE A 79 1.37 3.93 -7.01
CA ILE A 79 1.97 2.63 -7.32
C ILE A 79 0.97 1.51 -7.07
N SER A 80 1.24 0.38 -7.69
CA SER A 80 0.58 -0.89 -7.44
C SER A 80 1.60 -1.99 -7.16
N GLN A 81 1.26 -2.94 -6.30
CA GLN A 81 2.10 -4.09 -5.94
C GLN A 81 1.23 -5.32 -5.71
N ARG A 82 1.81 -6.50 -5.94
CA ARG A 82 1.08 -7.77 -5.94
C ARG A 82 1.60 -8.70 -4.86
N SER A 83 0.73 -9.49 -4.25
CA SER A 83 1.09 -10.49 -3.25
C SER A 83 0.31 -11.79 -3.46
N PHE A 84 1.00 -12.93 -3.47
CA PHE A 84 0.39 -14.26 -3.55
C PHE A 84 0.32 -14.97 -2.19
N ASP A 85 0.80 -14.32 -1.13
CA ASP A 85 0.90 -14.88 0.22
C ASP A 85 0.19 -14.03 1.27
N GLN A 86 -0.86 -13.31 0.83
CA GLN A 86 -1.74 -12.48 1.66
C GLN A 86 -1.01 -11.31 2.35
N GLY A 87 -0.10 -10.66 1.62
CA GLY A 87 0.60 -9.45 2.04
C GLY A 87 1.86 -9.70 2.86
N LYS A 88 2.37 -10.94 2.93
CA LYS A 88 3.65 -11.23 3.60
C LYS A 88 4.84 -10.80 2.75
N THR A 89 4.76 -11.02 1.45
CA THR A 89 5.71 -10.53 0.46
C THR A 89 4.98 -9.83 -0.68
N TRP A 90 5.65 -8.84 -1.27
CA TRP A 90 5.14 -8.01 -2.35
C TRP A 90 6.10 -8.08 -3.53
N ILE A 91 5.54 -8.21 -4.73
CA ILE A 91 6.25 -8.33 -6.01
C ILE A 91 5.60 -7.43 -7.06
N ASP A 92 6.21 -7.37 -8.24
CA ASP A 92 5.66 -6.70 -9.44
C ASP A 92 5.22 -5.25 -9.17
N LYS A 93 6.07 -4.48 -8.47
CA LYS A 93 5.82 -3.05 -8.30
C LYS A 93 5.71 -2.39 -9.67
N SER A 94 4.61 -1.67 -9.87
CA SER A 94 4.26 -1.04 -11.14
C SER A 94 3.65 0.32 -10.87
N ASP A 95 4.13 1.34 -11.59
CA ASP A 95 3.62 2.70 -11.50
C ASP A 95 2.27 2.78 -12.21
N VAL A 96 1.24 3.21 -11.49
CA VAL A 96 -0.02 3.65 -12.10
C VAL A 96 0.22 5.03 -12.72
N GLU A 97 0.89 5.91 -11.98
CA GLU A 97 1.46 7.17 -12.47
C GLU A 97 2.91 7.26 -11.97
N PRO A 98 3.83 7.80 -12.78
CA PRO A 98 5.25 7.88 -12.42
C PRO A 98 5.53 9.04 -11.47
N SER A 99 6.61 8.94 -10.71
CA SER A 99 7.03 9.95 -9.72
C SER A 99 7.61 11.24 -10.30
N ASP A 100 7.94 11.27 -11.60
CA ASP A 100 8.42 12.45 -12.31
C ASP A 100 7.31 13.21 -13.07
N GLY A 101 6.06 12.72 -12.97
CA GLY A 101 4.88 13.35 -13.54
C GLY A 101 4.23 14.41 -12.63
N PRO A 102 3.13 15.03 -13.08
CA PRO A 102 2.26 15.81 -12.22
C PRO A 102 1.64 14.96 -11.11
N GLU A 103 1.16 15.61 -10.05
CA GLU A 103 0.70 14.93 -8.84
C GLU A 103 -0.52 14.05 -9.12
N ALA A 104 -0.48 12.83 -8.57
CA ALA A 104 -1.56 11.84 -8.65
C ALA A 104 -1.87 11.32 -7.24
N SER A 105 -3.14 11.27 -6.84
CA SER A 105 -3.51 11.03 -5.43
C SER A 105 -4.89 10.41 -5.25
N TYR A 106 -5.14 9.89 -4.05
CA TYR A 106 -6.46 9.41 -3.63
C TYR A 106 -6.96 8.24 -4.48
N ALA A 107 -6.05 7.29 -4.72
CA ALA A 107 -6.33 6.14 -5.56
C ALA A 107 -7.35 5.20 -4.93
N VAL A 108 -8.34 4.77 -5.70
CA VAL A 108 -9.35 3.80 -5.31
C VAL A 108 -9.41 2.67 -6.34
N LEU A 109 -9.26 1.44 -5.87
CA LEU A 109 -9.18 0.25 -6.71
C LEU A 109 -10.53 -0.47 -6.78
N LEU A 110 -10.94 -0.82 -8.00
CA LEU A 110 -12.14 -1.60 -8.28
C LEU A 110 -11.80 -2.77 -9.21
N LYS A 111 -12.32 -3.96 -8.88
CA LYS A 111 -12.33 -5.10 -9.80
C LYS A 111 -13.73 -5.30 -10.37
N ALA A 112 -13.87 -5.26 -11.69
CA ALA A 112 -15.12 -5.56 -12.36
C ALA A 112 -15.39 -7.07 -12.37
N PRO A 113 -16.66 -7.52 -12.55
CA PRO A 113 -16.99 -8.94 -12.68
C PRO A 113 -16.27 -9.65 -13.84
N SER A 114 -15.84 -8.92 -14.87
CA SER A 114 -15.05 -9.47 -15.98
C SER A 114 -13.59 -9.77 -15.63
N GLY A 115 -13.11 -9.35 -14.46
CA GLY A 115 -11.71 -9.45 -14.05
C GLY A 115 -10.88 -8.20 -14.36
N ARG A 116 -11.36 -7.30 -15.22
CA ARG A 116 -10.71 -6.00 -15.47
C ARG A 116 -10.65 -5.18 -14.19
N LEU A 117 -9.51 -4.57 -13.95
CA LEU A 117 -9.26 -3.69 -12.82
C LEU A 117 -9.34 -2.25 -13.27
N PHE A 118 -9.88 -1.38 -12.42
CA PHE A 118 -9.90 0.05 -12.59
C PHE A 118 -9.30 0.72 -11.36
N VAL A 119 -8.45 1.70 -11.58
CA VAL A 119 -7.94 2.59 -10.53
C VAL A 119 -8.45 4.00 -10.83
N PHE A 120 -9.23 4.55 -9.92
CA PHE A 120 -9.79 5.90 -9.99
C PHE A 120 -8.98 6.80 -9.05
N TYR A 121 -8.63 8.01 -9.48
CA TYR A 121 -7.77 8.89 -8.71
C TYR A 121 -7.92 10.34 -9.16
N ASN A 122 -7.42 11.26 -8.33
CA ASN A 122 -7.24 12.65 -8.73
C ASN A 122 -5.87 12.83 -9.40
N HIS A 123 -5.81 13.63 -10.47
CA HIS A 123 -4.58 13.92 -11.18
C HIS A 123 -4.54 15.37 -11.65
N ASN A 124 -3.43 16.06 -11.36
CA ASN A 124 -3.15 17.43 -11.82
C ASN A 124 -2.76 17.47 -13.31
N SER A 125 -3.70 17.11 -14.19
CA SER A 125 -3.45 16.87 -15.62
C SER A 125 -2.95 18.09 -16.38
N ASP A 126 -3.39 19.27 -15.97
CA ASP A 126 -3.00 20.55 -16.56
C ASP A 126 -1.68 21.07 -15.96
N ASN A 127 -1.07 20.32 -15.05
CA ASN A 127 0.19 20.66 -14.41
C ASN A 127 0.13 22.05 -13.76
N ILE A 128 -1.00 22.36 -13.10
CA ILE A 128 -1.21 23.62 -12.40
C ILE A 128 -0.22 23.67 -11.23
N ARG A 129 0.46 24.80 -11.06
CA ARG A 129 1.51 24.98 -10.02
C ARG A 129 1.15 26.00 -8.95
N SER A 130 0.06 26.73 -9.17
CA SER A 130 -0.50 27.64 -8.19
C SER A 130 -1.92 28.04 -8.57
N ILE A 131 -2.74 28.32 -7.57
CA ILE A 131 -4.09 28.87 -7.73
C ILE A 131 -4.29 30.10 -6.83
N ARG A 132 -5.34 30.86 -7.13
CA ARG A 132 -5.82 31.96 -6.29
C ARG A 132 -6.54 31.39 -5.07
N GLY A 133 -6.26 31.95 -3.90
CA GLY A 133 -6.93 31.62 -2.65
C GLY A 133 -7.15 32.88 -1.81
N ASP A 134 -7.82 32.73 -0.68
CA ASP A 134 -8.09 33.83 0.24
C ASP A 134 -6.80 34.34 0.92
N ASP A 135 -6.73 35.66 1.12
CA ASP A 135 -5.70 36.31 1.93
C ASP A 135 -6.37 37.04 3.10
N PRO A 136 -6.32 36.51 4.34
CA PRO A 136 -5.68 35.26 4.79
C PRO A 136 -6.47 33.96 4.44
N PRO A 137 -5.86 32.75 4.47
CA PRO A 137 -4.55 32.40 5.06
C PRO A 137 -3.37 32.40 4.07
N TYR A 138 -3.60 32.62 2.78
CA TYR A 138 -2.54 32.56 1.78
C TYR A 138 -1.99 33.94 1.49
N LYS A 139 -0.73 34.18 1.87
CA LYS A 139 -0.05 35.45 1.60
C LYS A 139 -0.12 35.79 0.10
N ASN A 140 -0.59 37.00 -0.21
CA ASN A 140 -0.82 37.49 -1.56
C ASN A 140 -1.91 36.73 -2.34
N GLY A 141 -2.73 35.94 -1.66
CA GLY A 141 -3.83 35.16 -2.24
C GLY A 141 -3.37 34.03 -3.15
N ILE A 142 -2.20 33.43 -2.92
CA ILE A 142 -1.64 32.36 -3.78
C ILE A 142 -1.44 31.05 -3.00
N VAL A 143 -2.06 29.98 -3.49
CA VAL A 143 -1.91 28.61 -2.98
C VAL A 143 -0.96 27.84 -3.91
N LYS A 144 0.02 27.14 -3.34
CA LYS A 144 0.95 26.26 -4.08
C LYS A 144 0.77 24.77 -3.79
N ARG A 145 -0.03 24.41 -2.78
CA ARG A 145 -0.52 23.04 -2.56
C ARG A 145 -1.61 22.75 -3.58
N VAL A 146 -1.20 22.12 -4.67
CA VAL A 146 -2.03 21.79 -5.84
C VAL A 146 -2.07 20.28 -6.09
N ASP A 147 -1.49 19.52 -5.18
CA ASP A 147 -1.47 18.05 -5.11
C ASP A 147 -2.88 17.45 -4.95
N SER A 148 -3.82 18.24 -4.42
CA SER A 148 -5.24 17.86 -4.30
C SER A 148 -6.12 18.37 -5.44
N GLN A 149 -5.55 19.00 -6.48
CA GLN A 149 -6.32 19.61 -7.58
C GLN A 149 -6.25 18.79 -8.88
N GLY A 150 -7.14 19.12 -9.81
CA GLY A 150 -7.13 18.60 -11.17
C GLY A 150 -8.39 17.81 -11.51
N TYR A 151 -8.19 16.65 -12.11
CA TYR A 151 -9.28 15.87 -12.68
C TYR A 151 -9.41 14.55 -11.95
N PHE A 152 -10.64 14.12 -11.73
CA PHE A 152 -10.92 12.72 -11.49
C PHE A 152 -10.69 11.94 -12.78
N VAL A 153 -9.78 10.99 -12.74
CA VAL A 153 -9.38 10.16 -13.87
C VAL A 153 -9.38 8.69 -13.46
N PHE A 154 -9.28 7.81 -14.45
CA PHE A 154 -8.96 6.41 -14.20
C PHE A 154 -7.98 5.83 -15.22
N LYS A 155 -7.30 4.79 -14.79
CA LYS A 155 -6.60 3.81 -15.64
C LYS A 155 -7.19 2.43 -15.40
N TYR A 156 -6.94 1.51 -16.30
CA TYR A 156 -7.38 0.12 -16.15
C TYR A 156 -6.23 -0.87 -16.37
N SER A 157 -6.40 -2.08 -15.86
CA SER A 157 -5.50 -3.20 -16.08
C SER A 157 -6.29 -4.43 -16.52
N ASP A 158 -5.77 -5.10 -17.55
CA ASP A 158 -6.29 -6.36 -18.10
C ASP A 158 -5.39 -7.56 -17.78
N ASP A 159 -4.31 -7.35 -17.02
CA ASP A 159 -3.28 -8.34 -16.74
C ASP A 159 -3.05 -8.54 -15.22
N HIS A 160 -4.11 -8.37 -14.45
CA HIS A 160 -4.14 -8.55 -13.00
C HIS A 160 -3.21 -7.58 -12.24
N GLY A 161 -3.07 -6.36 -12.76
CA GLY A 161 -2.31 -5.27 -12.14
C GLY A 161 -0.80 -5.36 -12.36
N LYS A 162 -0.35 -6.08 -13.39
CA LYS A 162 1.08 -6.10 -13.78
C LYS A 162 1.43 -4.85 -14.59
N SER A 163 0.51 -4.38 -15.41
CA SER A 163 0.60 -3.12 -16.13
C SER A 163 -0.74 -2.37 -16.14
N TRP A 164 -0.67 -1.09 -16.47
CA TRP A 164 -1.81 -0.18 -16.55
C TRP A 164 -1.93 0.40 -17.95
N SER A 165 -3.15 0.81 -18.32
CA SER A 165 -3.41 1.49 -19.58
C SER A 165 -2.48 2.68 -19.76
N LYS A 166 -1.89 2.81 -20.96
CA LYS A 166 -1.01 3.93 -21.30
C LYS A 166 -1.71 5.27 -21.09
N ASP A 167 -2.95 5.35 -21.59
CA ASP A 167 -3.76 6.55 -21.48
C ASP A 167 -4.56 6.53 -20.17
N ARG A 168 -4.75 7.73 -19.63
CA ARG A 168 -5.70 8.03 -18.56
C ARG A 168 -7.01 8.52 -19.15
N TYR A 169 -8.12 8.21 -18.51
CA TYR A 169 -9.45 8.59 -18.95
C TYR A 169 -10.09 9.53 -17.94
N THR A 170 -10.47 10.73 -18.37
CA THR A 170 -11.14 11.71 -17.50
C THR A 170 -12.57 11.28 -17.21
N ILE A 171 -12.94 11.32 -15.93
CA ILE A 171 -14.32 11.15 -15.49
C ILE A 171 -15.00 12.51 -15.63
N PRO A 172 -16.07 12.62 -16.43
CA PRO A 172 -16.77 13.89 -16.58
C PRO A 172 -17.46 14.25 -15.27
N VAL A 173 -16.94 15.25 -14.58
CA VAL A 173 -17.56 15.87 -13.42
C VAL A 173 -18.16 17.20 -13.86
N ARG A 174 -19.47 17.33 -13.67
CA ARG A 174 -20.19 18.56 -14.01
C ARG A 174 -19.91 19.64 -12.98
N ASN A 175 -19.85 20.88 -13.43
CA ASN A 175 -19.83 22.03 -12.52
C ASN A 175 -21.14 22.15 -11.73
N PHE A 176 -21.00 22.49 -10.47
CA PHE A 176 -22.04 22.90 -9.54
C PHE A 176 -21.98 24.42 -9.32
N LEU A 177 -22.92 24.94 -8.52
CA LEU A 177 -22.99 26.37 -8.23
C LEU A 177 -21.72 26.88 -7.52
N ILE A 178 -21.11 26.06 -6.67
CA ILE A 178 -19.88 26.41 -5.95
C ILE A 178 -18.72 26.66 -6.93
N ASP A 179 -18.56 25.81 -7.94
CA ASP A 179 -17.51 25.95 -8.95
C ASP A 179 -17.74 27.21 -9.80
N LYS A 180 -19.00 27.47 -10.19
CA LYS A 180 -19.35 28.69 -10.96
C LYS A 180 -19.13 29.98 -10.17
N ASN A 181 -19.20 29.92 -8.84
CA ASN A 181 -18.98 31.05 -7.96
C ASN A 181 -17.52 31.20 -7.53
N ASN A 182 -16.65 30.24 -7.88
CA ASN A 182 -15.23 30.35 -7.57
C ASN A 182 -14.54 31.40 -8.45
N VAL A 183 -13.31 31.75 -8.11
CA VAL A 183 -12.51 32.79 -8.78
C VAL A 183 -12.14 32.46 -10.24
N TYR A 184 -12.43 31.24 -10.68
CA TYR A 184 -12.22 30.72 -12.03
C TYR A 184 -13.52 30.43 -12.77
N GLN A 185 -14.69 30.72 -12.18
CA GLN A 185 -16.01 30.53 -12.79
C GLN A 185 -16.25 29.09 -13.29
N GLY A 186 -15.59 28.11 -12.66
CA GLY A 186 -15.71 26.68 -12.97
C GLY A 186 -14.76 26.16 -14.05
N ASP A 187 -13.82 26.98 -14.55
CA ASP A 187 -12.73 26.51 -15.43
C ASP A 187 -11.72 25.64 -14.67
N ILE A 188 -11.51 25.96 -13.39
CA ILE A 188 -10.78 25.14 -12.41
C ILE A 188 -11.78 24.85 -11.30
N GLN A 189 -12.04 23.57 -11.03
CA GLN A 189 -12.96 23.11 -9.97
C GLN A 189 -12.19 22.97 -8.65
#